data_AF-A0A7K9BK08-F1
#
_entry.id   AF-A0A7K9BK08-F1
#
_cell.length_a   1.000
_cell.length_b   1.000
_cell.length_c   1.000
_cell.angle_alpha   90.00
_cell.angle_beta   90.00
_cell.angle_gamma   90.00
#
_symmetry.space_group_name_H-M   'P 1'
#
loop_
_entity.id
_entity.type
_entity.pdbx_description
1 polymer ?
#
loop_
_entity_poly.entity_id
_entity_poly.type
_entity_poly.pdbx_seq_one_letter_code
_entity_poly.pdbx_strand_id
1 'polypeptide(L)'
;MDPKARRFLWNCALSVIKEGRSVVTSAYSMEECEALCTRMAVMVNGRFRCLGSVQHLKNRFGDGYTIVVRIAGANPDLKPVEEFFGLAFPGSVLKEKHRNMLQYQLPSSPSSLARIFSILSQNKKRLHIEDYSVSQTTLDQV
;
A
#
# COMPACT_ATOMS: atom_id res chain seq x y z
N MET A 1 -3.17 -24.73 -0.31
CA MET A 1 -1.81 -25.25 -0.06
C MET A 1 -1.34 -24.82 1.31
N ASP A 2 -0.76 -25.73 2.06
CA ASP A 2 -0.02 -25.38 3.26
C ASP A 2 1.19 -24.48 2.91
N PRO A 3 1.70 -23.67 3.87
CA PRO A 3 2.79 -22.73 3.61
C PRO A 3 4.07 -23.39 3.05
N LYS A 4 4.36 -24.64 3.43
CA LYS A 4 5.59 -25.35 3.02
C LYS A 4 5.51 -25.79 1.56
N ALA A 5 4.41 -26.42 1.15
CA ALA A 5 4.19 -26.81 -0.24
C ALA A 5 4.18 -25.60 -1.17
N ARG A 6 3.56 -24.49 -0.74
CA ARG A 6 3.53 -23.23 -1.50
C ARG A 6 4.95 -22.70 -1.72
N ARG A 7 5.75 -22.58 -0.65
CA ARG A 7 7.14 -22.11 -0.72
C ARG A 7 8.00 -23.01 -1.62
N PHE A 8 7.77 -24.32 -1.59
CA PHE A 8 8.46 -25.26 -2.46
C PHE A 8 8.16 -24.98 -3.95
N LEU A 9 6.89 -24.86 -4.33
CA LEU A 9 6.49 -24.55 -5.71
C LEU A 9 7.05 -23.20 -6.18
N TRP A 10 7.05 -22.20 -5.31
CA TRP A 10 7.62 -20.88 -5.58
C TRP A 10 9.12 -20.98 -5.91
N ASN A 11 9.87 -21.74 -5.11
CA ASN A 11 11.29 -21.94 -5.34
C ASN A 11 11.56 -22.70 -6.66
N CYS A 12 10.74 -23.69 -7.00
CA CYS A 12 10.83 -24.38 -8.28
C CYS A 12 10.59 -23.44 -9.46
N ALA A 13 9.54 -22.62 -9.41
CA ALA A 13 9.23 -21.64 -10.45
C ALA A 13 10.37 -20.62 -10.61
N LEU A 14 10.90 -20.10 -9.51
CA LEU A 14 12.03 -19.17 -9.52
C LEU A 14 13.32 -19.82 -10.07
N SER A 15 13.57 -21.10 -9.81
CA SER A 15 14.71 -21.83 -10.39
C SER A 15 14.61 -21.90 -11.92
N VAL A 16 13.43 -22.26 -12.42
CA VAL A 16 13.15 -22.34 -13.86
C VAL A 16 13.32 -20.97 -14.54
N ILE A 17 12.88 -19.89 -13.87
CA ILE A 17 13.07 -18.51 -14.36
C ILE A 17 14.56 -18.13 -14.43
N LYS A 18 15.35 -18.52 -13.42
CA LYS A 18 16.80 -18.26 -13.39
C LYS A 18 17.56 -18.96 -14.53
N GLU A 19 17.03 -20.07 -15.04
CA GLU A 19 17.55 -20.77 -16.22
C GLU A 19 17.15 -20.08 -17.54
N GLY A 20 16.49 -18.92 -17.50
CA GLY A 20 16.11 -18.15 -18.69
C GLY A 20 14.77 -18.54 -19.30
N ARG A 21 13.96 -19.35 -18.60
CA ARG A 21 12.63 -19.76 -19.08
C ARG A 21 11.55 -18.80 -18.57
N SER A 22 10.47 -18.67 -19.34
CA SER A 22 9.29 -17.90 -18.94
C SER A 22 8.25 -18.81 -18.30
N VAL A 23 7.66 -18.38 -17.18
CA VAL A 23 6.59 -19.09 -16.48
C VAL A 23 5.36 -18.21 -16.48
N VAL A 24 4.23 -18.76 -16.92
CA VAL A 24 2.91 -18.12 -16.81
C VAL A 24 2.12 -18.88 -15.77
N THR A 25 1.62 -18.16 -14.77
CA THR A 25 0.76 -18.72 -13.73
C THR A 25 -0.50 -17.87 -13.61
N SER A 26 -1.61 -18.54 -13.29
CA SER A 26 -2.87 -17.90 -12.93
C SER A 26 -3.14 -18.18 -11.45
N ALA A 27 -3.24 -17.13 -10.65
CA ALA A 27 -3.54 -17.25 -9.23
C ALA A 27 -4.65 -16.26 -8.85
N TYR A 28 -5.46 -16.65 -7.86
CA TYR A 28 -6.46 -15.78 -7.24
C TYR A 28 -5.86 -14.88 -6.16
N SER A 29 -4.74 -15.30 -5.56
CA SER A 29 -4.10 -14.53 -4.51
C SER A 29 -3.11 -13.53 -5.11
N MET A 30 -3.42 -12.25 -4.91
CA MET A 30 -2.59 -11.14 -5.32
C MET A 30 -1.24 -11.14 -4.59
N GLU A 31 -1.20 -11.59 -3.32
CA GLU A 31 0.04 -11.77 -2.57
C GLU A 31 1.04 -12.71 -3.29
N GLU A 32 0.54 -13.84 -3.83
CA GLU A 32 1.39 -14.78 -4.55
C GLU A 32 1.87 -14.18 -5.88
N CYS A 33 0.98 -13.48 -6.58
CA CYS A 33 1.30 -12.81 -7.84
C CYS A 33 2.36 -11.71 -7.64
N GLU A 34 2.22 -10.86 -6.61
CA GLU A 34 3.18 -9.80 -6.32
C GLU A 34 4.54 -10.36 -5.88
N ALA A 35 4.55 -11.49 -5.16
CA ALA A 35 5.79 -12.10 -4.67
C ALA A 35 6.59 -12.80 -5.78
N LEU A 36 5.93 -13.39 -6.78
CA LEU A 36 6.58 -14.21 -7.80
C LEU A 36 6.73 -13.55 -9.16
N CYS A 37 5.80 -12.66 -9.54
CA CYS A 37 5.68 -12.22 -10.92
C CYS A 37 6.44 -10.91 -11.16
N THR A 38 7.24 -10.86 -12.22
CA THR A 38 7.88 -9.63 -12.71
C THR A 38 6.89 -8.72 -13.43
N ARG A 39 5.83 -9.31 -14.00
CA ARG A 39 4.73 -8.63 -14.68
C ARG A 39 3.42 -9.32 -14.35
N MET A 40 2.35 -8.54 -14.31
CA MET A 40 1.02 -8.98 -13.99
C MET A 40 0.05 -8.54 -15.07
N ALA A 41 -0.90 -9.43 -15.39
CA ALA A 41 -1.99 -9.17 -16.30
C ALA A 41 -3.31 -9.39 -15.58
N VAL A 42 -4.24 -8.43 -15.67
CA VAL A 42 -5.59 -8.59 -15.15
C VAL A 42 -6.53 -8.88 -16.30
N MET A 43 -7.27 -9.99 -16.20
CA MET A 43 -8.28 -10.39 -17.17
C MET A 43 -9.67 -10.17 -16.59
N VAL A 44 -10.55 -9.53 -17.35
CA VAL A 44 -11.96 -9.31 -16.99
C VAL A 44 -12.83 -9.71 -18.17
N ASN A 45 -13.82 -10.58 -17.94
CA ASN A 45 -14.73 -11.08 -18.97
C ASN A 45 -14.01 -11.61 -20.23
N GLY A 46 -12.96 -12.41 -20.03
CA GLY A 46 -12.19 -13.04 -21.10
C GLY A 46 -11.26 -12.10 -21.89
N ARG A 47 -11.07 -10.85 -21.45
CA ARG A 47 -10.16 -9.90 -22.09
C ARG A 47 -9.13 -9.35 -21.11
N PHE A 48 -7.87 -9.26 -21.54
CA PHE A 48 -6.84 -8.57 -20.77
C PHE A 48 -7.15 -7.07 -20.71
N ARG A 49 -7.25 -6.54 -19.49
CA ARG A 49 -7.55 -5.13 -19.23
C ARG A 49 -6.29 -4.32 -18.96
N CYS A 50 -5.34 -4.89 -18.23
CA CYS A 50 -4.06 -4.25 -17.97
C CYS A 50 -2.93 -5.28 -17.89
N LEU A 51 -1.71 -4.82 -18.21
CA LEU A 51 -0.49 -5.60 -18.17
C LEU A 51 0.67 -4.67 -17.78
N GLY A 52 1.43 -5.02 -16.74
CA GLY A 52 2.52 -4.17 -16.25
C GLY A 52 3.24 -4.78 -15.06
N SER A 53 4.27 -4.09 -14.54
CA SER A 53 4.81 -4.44 -13.22
C SER A 53 3.80 -4.09 -12.13
N VAL A 54 3.94 -4.71 -10.96
CA VAL A 54 3.11 -4.41 -9.78
C VAL A 54 3.06 -2.91 -9.49
N GLN A 55 4.21 -2.24 -9.49
CA GLN A 55 4.28 -0.80 -9.22
C GLN A 55 3.59 0.05 -10.29
N HIS A 56 3.73 -0.32 -11.57
CA HIS A 56 3.02 0.39 -12.64
C HIS A 56 1.51 0.27 -12.44
N LEU A 57 0.99 -0.93 -12.15
CA LEU A 57 -0.44 -1.12 -11.93
C LEU A 57 -0.92 -0.37 -10.68
N LYS A 58 -0.19 -0.42 -9.56
CA LYS A 58 -0.51 0.35 -8.33
C LYS A 58 -0.53 1.86 -8.59
N ASN A 59 0.42 2.39 -9.36
CA ASN A 59 0.45 3.82 -9.68
C ASN A 59 -0.67 4.23 -10.65
N ARG A 60 -1.07 3.35 -11.56
CA ARG A 60 -2.07 3.64 -12.59
C ARG A 60 -3.51 3.47 -12.10
N PHE A 61 -3.75 2.48 -11.25
CA PHE A 61 -5.09 2.08 -10.84
C PHE A 61 -5.33 2.17 -9.32
N GLY A 62 -4.28 2.37 -8.51
CA GLY A 62 -4.43 2.51 -7.06
C GLY A 62 -4.86 3.91 -6.64
N ASP A 63 -5.50 3.99 -5.47
CA ASP A 63 -6.05 5.19 -4.85
C ASP A 63 -5.04 5.98 -3.99
N GLY A 64 -3.74 5.87 -4.30
CA GLY A 64 -2.69 6.63 -3.64
C GLY A 64 -2.16 5.96 -2.37
N TYR A 65 -2.09 6.71 -1.27
CA TYR A 65 -1.48 6.26 -0.02
C TYR A 65 -2.45 6.32 1.16
N THR A 66 -2.40 5.31 2.02
CA THR A 66 -3.05 5.29 3.32
C THR A 66 -2.04 5.68 4.38
N ILE A 67 -2.38 6.68 5.20
CA ILE A 67 -1.59 7.07 6.37
C ILE A 67 -2.38 6.68 7.61
N VAL A 68 -1.77 5.90 8.50
CA VAL A 68 -2.29 5.63 9.84
C VAL A 68 -1.39 6.35 10.83
N VAL A 69 -1.97 7.16 11.71
CA VAL A 69 -1.24 7.84 12.79
C VAL A 69 -1.84 7.47 14.14
N ARG A 70 -0.98 7.22 15.12
CA ARG A 70 -1.36 6.99 16.52
C ARG A 70 -0.83 8.12 17.39
N ILE A 71 -1.69 8.68 18.21
CA ILE A 71 -1.38 9.80 19.10
C ILE A 71 -1.21 9.27 20.53
N ALA A 72 -0.19 9.76 21.23
CA ALA A 72 0.10 9.34 22.59
C ALA A 72 -0.96 9.85 23.58
N GLY A 73 -1.28 9.04 24.59
CA GLY A 73 -2.23 9.36 25.66
C GLY A 73 -3.51 8.53 25.62
N ALA A 74 -4.22 8.47 26.76
CA ALA A 74 -5.42 7.65 26.90
C ALA A 74 -6.66 8.21 26.18
N ASN A 75 -6.77 9.55 26.13
CA ASN A 75 -7.79 10.31 25.39
C ASN A 75 -7.15 11.59 24.85
N PRO A 76 -6.33 11.50 23.80
CA PRO A 76 -5.67 12.67 23.23
C PRO A 76 -6.67 13.58 22.50
N ASP A 77 -6.41 14.88 22.50
CA ASP A 77 -7.11 15.79 21.58
C ASP A 77 -6.60 15.56 20.16
N LEU A 78 -7.50 15.12 19.28
CA LEU A 78 -7.18 14.79 17.89
C LEU A 78 -7.34 16.00 16.95
N LYS A 79 -7.97 17.08 17.39
CA LYS A 79 -8.20 18.27 16.55
C LYS A 79 -6.92 18.86 15.96
N PRO A 80 -5.81 19.01 16.71
CA PRO A 80 -4.57 19.55 16.15
C PRO A 80 -3.99 18.69 15.02
N VAL A 81 -4.25 17.38 15.07
CA VAL A 81 -3.81 16.42 14.05
C VAL A 81 -4.73 16.50 12.83
N GLU A 82 -6.04 16.56 13.03
CA GLU A 82 -7.02 16.74 11.94
C GLU A 82 -6.77 18.04 11.16
N GLU A 83 -6.57 19.16 11.86
CA GLU A 83 -6.21 20.45 11.25
C GLU A 83 -4.88 20.38 10.49
N PHE A 84 -3.87 19.73 11.08
CA PHE A 84 -2.59 19.53 10.43
C PHE A 84 -2.71 18.72 9.14
N PHE A 85 -3.50 17.65 9.12
CA PHE A 85 -3.72 16.85 7.92
C PHE A 85 -4.44 17.64 6.83
N GLY A 86 -5.44 18.45 7.21
CA GLY A 86 -6.14 19.33 6.26
C GLY A 86 -5.22 20.34 5.57
N LEU A 87 -4.21 20.85 6.27
CA LEU A 87 -3.23 21.80 5.74
C LEU A 87 -2.07 21.12 4.99
N ALA A 88 -1.49 20.08 5.59
CA ALA A 88 -0.28 19.43 5.08
C ALA A 88 -0.55 18.47 3.92
N PHE A 89 -1.75 17.88 3.87
CA PHE A 89 -2.19 16.95 2.84
C PHE A 89 -3.56 17.35 2.28
N PRO A 90 -3.62 18.42 1.45
CA PRO A 90 -4.86 18.86 0.84
C PRO A 90 -5.53 17.74 0.04
N GLY A 91 -6.84 17.56 0.24
CA GLY A 91 -7.61 16.50 -0.40
C GLY A 91 -7.49 15.13 0.27
N SER A 92 -6.77 15.01 1.39
CA SER A 92 -6.82 13.80 2.21
C SER A 92 -8.21 13.59 2.81
N VAL A 93 -8.64 12.33 2.89
CA VAL A 93 -9.96 11.93 3.40
C VAL A 93 -9.76 11.09 4.64
N LEU A 94 -10.35 11.52 5.77
CA LEU A 94 -10.40 10.69 6.98
C LEU A 94 -11.32 9.49 6.72
N LYS A 95 -10.75 8.29 6.77
CA LYS A 95 -11.48 7.02 6.59
C LYS A 95 -11.92 6.42 7.91
N GLU A 96 -11.09 6.53 8.94
CA GLU A 96 -11.29 5.85 10.20
C GLU A 96 -10.76 6.68 11.37
N LYS A 97 -11.48 6.65 12.50
CA LYS A 97 -11.14 7.36 13.73
C LYS A 97 -11.49 6.50 14.94
N HIS A 98 -10.48 6.04 15.66
CA HIS A 98 -10.63 5.18 16.83
C HIS A 98 -9.73 5.60 17.98
N ARG A 99 -10.33 6.17 19.04
CA ARG A 99 -9.69 6.61 20.29
C ARG A 99 -8.49 7.54 20.08
N ASN A 100 -7.34 6.99 19.76
CA ASN A 100 -6.08 7.69 19.55
C ASN A 100 -5.47 7.43 18.15
N MET A 101 -6.20 6.75 17.26
CA MET A 101 -5.77 6.39 15.91
C MET A 101 -6.63 7.11 14.87
N LEU A 102 -5.97 7.66 13.86
CA LEU A 102 -6.60 8.25 12.68
C LEU A 102 -6.04 7.60 11.41
N GLN A 103 -6.92 7.30 10.47
CA GLN A 103 -6.56 6.77 9.15
C GLN A 103 -7.01 7.71 8.06
N TYR A 104 -6.06 8.17 7.24
CA TYR A 104 -6.30 9.06 6.11
C TYR A 104 -5.98 8.37 4.78
N GLN A 105 -6.83 8.58 3.79
CA GLN A 105 -6.54 8.27 2.40
C GLN A 105 -6.04 9.54 1.71
N LEU A 106 -4.87 9.47 1.09
CA LEU A 106 -4.31 10.54 0.27
C LEU A 106 -4.58 10.23 -1.20
N PRO A 107 -5.10 11.18 -1.98
CA PRO A 107 -5.34 10.97 -3.40
C PRO A 107 -4.03 10.74 -4.14
N SER A 108 -4.10 10.01 -5.26
CA SER A 108 -2.99 9.61 -6.16
C SER A 108 -2.24 10.77 -6.85
N SER A 109 -2.38 11.99 -6.33
CA SER A 109 -1.51 13.13 -6.64
C SER A 109 -0.03 12.74 -6.50
N PRO A 110 0.91 13.44 -7.16
CA PRO A 110 2.34 13.15 -7.09
C PRO A 110 2.95 13.55 -5.74
N SER A 111 2.37 13.07 -4.65
CA SER A 111 2.89 13.16 -3.30
C SER A 111 4.00 12.11 -3.17
N SER A 112 5.25 12.56 -3.20
CA SER A 112 6.39 11.66 -2.98
C SER A 112 6.28 11.02 -1.60
N LEU A 113 6.42 9.69 -1.54
CA LEU A 113 6.46 8.94 -0.28
C LEU A 113 7.46 9.56 0.71
N ALA A 114 8.63 9.98 0.20
CA ALA A 114 9.65 10.65 1.00
C ALA A 114 9.14 11.97 1.62
N ARG A 115 8.31 12.73 0.90
CA ARG A 115 7.70 13.96 1.41
C ARG A 115 6.68 13.68 2.50
N ILE A 116 5.86 12.64 2.36
CA ILE A 116 4.91 12.22 3.41
C ILE A 116 5.67 11.90 4.70
N PHE A 117 6.70 11.05 4.62
CA PHE A 117 7.53 10.70 5.78
C PHE A 117 8.26 11.91 6.37
N SER A 118 8.79 12.80 5.54
CA SER A 118 9.46 14.03 5.99
C SER A 118 8.52 14.93 6.80
N ILE A 119 7.31 15.18 6.29
CA ILE A 119 6.30 16.01 6.94
C ILE A 119 5.87 15.41 8.29
N LEU A 120 5.59 14.10 8.35
CA LEU A 120 5.20 13.42 9.58
C LEU A 120 6.33 13.39 10.62
N SER A 121 7.55 13.09 10.19
CA SER A 121 8.73 13.03 11.06
C SER A 121 9.03 14.39 11.72
N GLN A 122 9.01 15.48 10.95
CA GLN A 122 9.26 16.83 11.45
C GLN A 122 8.22 17.29 12.48
N ASN A 123 6.98 16.80 12.37
CA ASN A 123 5.87 17.19 13.24
C ASN A 123 5.57 16.17 14.35
N LYS A 124 6.32 15.06 14.43
CA LYS A 124 6.10 13.96 15.38
C LYS A 124 6.01 14.44 16.83
N LYS A 125 6.98 15.24 17.28
CA LYS A 125 7.03 15.77 18.66
C LYS A 125 5.92 16.79 18.93
N ARG A 126 5.66 17.69 17.98
CA ARG A 126 4.68 18.77 18.10
C ARG A 126 3.25 18.23 18.22
N LEU A 127 2.95 17.14 17.52
CA LEU A 127 1.62 16.53 17.47
C LEU A 127 1.47 15.33 18.41
N HIS A 128 2.48 15.03 19.24
CA HIS A 128 2.49 13.87 20.12
C HIS A 128 2.21 12.53 19.40
N ILE A 129 2.71 12.38 18.16
CA ILE A 129 2.56 11.15 17.40
C ILE A 129 3.46 10.07 18.03
N GLU A 130 2.86 8.97 18.49
CA GLU A 130 3.54 7.80 19.04
C GLU A 130 4.19 6.99 17.90
N ASP A 131 3.36 6.57 16.95
CA ASP A 131 3.73 5.84 15.74
C ASP A 131 2.89 6.27 14.54
N TYR A 132 3.41 5.98 13.35
CA TYR A 132 2.69 6.19 12.09
C TYR A 132 3.15 5.18 11.05
N SER A 133 2.25 4.83 10.14
CA SER A 133 2.53 4.01 8.97
C SER A 133 2.01 4.67 7.70
N VAL A 134 2.69 4.42 6.58
CA VAL A 134 2.27 4.86 5.26
C VAL A 134 2.32 3.64 4.34
N SER A 135 1.20 3.28 3.74
CA SER A 135 1.09 2.16 2.81
C SER A 135 0.45 2.60 1.50
N GLN A 136 0.85 2.00 0.39
CA GLN A 136 0.18 2.22 -0.90
C GLN A 136 -1.03 1.27 -0.99
N THR A 137 -2.11 1.71 -1.64
CA THR A 137 -3.24 0.85 -1.96
C THR A 137 -2.77 -0.43 -2.64
N THR A 138 -3.26 -1.58 -2.15
CA THR A 138 -2.93 -2.88 -2.74
C THR A 138 -3.74 -3.10 -4.00
N LEU A 139 -3.26 -3.98 -4.90
CA LEU A 139 -4.03 -4.33 -6.10
C LEU A 139 -5.30 -5.14 -5.77
N ASP A 140 -5.40 -5.75 -4.60
CA ASP A 140 -6.64 -6.37 -4.10
C ASP A 140 -7.76 -5.34 -3.83
N GLN A 141 -7.39 -4.08 -3.57
CA GLN A 141 -8.31 -3.00 -3.23
C GLN A 141 -8.73 -2.17 -4.46
N VAL A 142 -8.28 -2.55 -5.66
CA VAL A 142 -8.58 -1.93 -6.96
C VAL A 142 -9.59 -2.79 -7.71
#